data_AF-A0A3D8TQK6-F1
#
_entry.id   AF-A0A3D8TQK6-F1
#
_cell.length_a   1.000
_cell.length_b   1.000
_cell.length_c   1.000
_cell.angle_alpha   90.00
_cell.angle_beta   90.00
_cell.angle_gamma   90.00
#
_symmetry.space_group_name_H-M   'P 1'
#
loop_
_entity.id
_entity.type
_entity.pdbx_description
1 polymer ?
#
loop_
_entity_poly.entity_id
_entity_poly.type
_entity_poly.pdbx_seq_one_letter_code
_entity_poly.pdbx_strand_id
1 'polypeptide(L)'
;MQSNTPPKKPPNRKRPIQKIVRFSPDEWNFIQEKVELAGMDNYSEYIREMAIKGYVIEIDHTAVKELTREVGYISRSINQIAKRINTTHTVYKEDLDEIKELMEKVWRGQRSILLSQL
;
A
#
# COMPACT_ATOMS: atom_id res chain seq x y z
N MET A 1 -16.79 -29.25 -48.67
CA MET A 1 -16.46 -30.33 -47.71
C MET A 1 -16.15 -29.68 -46.36
N GLN A 2 -17.06 -29.76 -45.39
CA GLN A 2 -16.81 -29.29 -44.03
C GLN A 2 -16.04 -30.40 -43.29
N SER A 3 -14.82 -30.11 -42.85
CA SER A 3 -13.98 -31.04 -42.10
C SER A 3 -14.49 -31.18 -40.66
N ASN A 4 -15.38 -32.15 -40.44
CA ASN A 4 -15.74 -32.63 -39.11
C ASN A 4 -14.55 -33.36 -38.50
N THR A 5 -13.65 -32.62 -37.85
CA THR A 5 -12.63 -33.22 -37.00
C THR A 5 -13.25 -33.43 -35.62
N PRO A 6 -13.26 -34.65 -35.06
CA PRO A 6 -13.85 -34.92 -33.76
C PRO A 6 -13.15 -34.10 -32.65
N PRO A 7 -13.87 -33.70 -31.59
CA PRO A 7 -13.27 -32.93 -30.49
C PRO A 7 -12.15 -33.74 -29.87
N LYS A 8 -10.92 -33.19 -29.89
CA LYS A 8 -9.75 -33.83 -29.29
C LYS A 8 -10.02 -34.06 -27.80
N LYS A 9 -9.91 -35.31 -27.35
CA LYS A 9 -9.99 -35.69 -25.93
C LYS A 9 -9.03 -34.79 -25.14
N PRO A 10 -9.45 -34.16 -24.03
CA PRO A 10 -8.57 -33.27 -23.29
C PRO A 10 -7.34 -34.08 -22.84
N PRO A 11 -6.12 -33.55 -23.02
CA PRO A 11 -4.90 -34.27 -22.65
C PRO A 11 -4.96 -34.64 -21.16
N ASN A 12 -4.57 -35.89 -20.84
CA ASN A 12 -4.52 -36.36 -19.47
C ASN A 12 -3.39 -35.63 -18.72
N ARG A 13 -3.75 -34.55 -18.02
CA ARG A 13 -2.80 -33.70 -17.30
C ARG A 13 -2.78 -34.09 -15.83
N LYS A 14 -1.59 -34.10 -15.21
CA LYS A 14 -1.41 -34.23 -13.75
C LYS A 14 -2.26 -33.24 -12.95
N ARG A 15 -2.61 -32.09 -13.53
CA ARG A 15 -3.45 -31.04 -12.95
C ARG A 15 -4.59 -30.71 -13.92
N PRO A 16 -5.79 -31.30 -13.74
CA PRO A 16 -6.88 -31.20 -14.72
C PRO A 16 -7.72 -29.92 -14.59
N ILE A 17 -7.73 -29.28 -13.41
CA ILE A 17 -8.53 -28.07 -13.15
C ILE A 17 -7.74 -26.84 -13.61
N GLN A 18 -8.31 -26.09 -14.55
CA GLN A 18 -7.78 -24.80 -15.00
C GLN A 18 -8.64 -23.66 -14.43
N LYS A 19 -7.98 -22.63 -13.88
CA LYS A 19 -8.59 -21.37 -13.47
C LYS A 19 -7.88 -20.24 -14.23
N ILE A 20 -8.66 -19.29 -14.74
CA ILE A 20 -8.15 -18.15 -15.50
C ILE A 20 -8.11 -16.95 -14.58
N VAL A 21 -6.95 -16.29 -14.50
CA VAL A 21 -6.75 -15.01 -13.81
C VAL A 21 -6.32 -14.00 -14.85
N ARG A 22 -6.88 -12.79 -14.80
CA ARG A 22 -6.54 -11.69 -15.70
C ARG A 22 -5.74 -10.65 -14.92
N PHE A 23 -4.72 -10.10 -15.56
CA PHE A 23 -3.84 -9.07 -14.99
C PHE A 23 -3.81 -7.85 -15.91
N SER A 24 -3.70 -6.68 -15.33
CA SER A 24 -3.27 -5.48 -16.05
C SER A 24 -1.77 -5.59 -16.44
N PRO A 25 -1.28 -4.75 -17.36
CA PRO A 25 0.14 -4.73 -17.71
C PRO A 25 1.05 -4.49 -16.50
N ASP A 26 0.66 -3.60 -15.60
CA ASP A 26 1.46 -3.24 -14.41
C ASP A 26 1.49 -4.40 -13.40
N GLU A 27 0.35 -5.03 -13.16
CA GLU A 27 0.26 -6.23 -12.31
C GLU A 27 1.11 -7.37 -12.88
N TRP A 28 1.11 -7.53 -14.21
CA TRP A 28 1.91 -8.56 -14.87
C TRP A 28 3.41 -8.30 -14.73
N ASN A 29 3.87 -7.06 -14.93
CA ASN A 29 5.26 -6.68 -14.75
C ASN A 29 5.73 -6.98 -13.32
N PHE A 30 4.92 -6.64 -12.32
CA PHE A 30 5.22 -6.93 -10.92
C PHE A 30 5.29 -8.44 -10.64
N ILE A 31 4.39 -9.24 -11.23
CA ILE A 31 4.45 -10.70 -11.10
C ILE A 31 5.73 -11.27 -11.71
N GLN A 32 6.16 -10.78 -12.87
CA GLN A 32 7.39 -11.25 -13.50
C GLN A 32 8.62 -10.98 -12.63
N GLU A 33 8.72 -9.77 -12.06
CA GLU A 33 9.80 -9.45 -11.11
C GLU A 33 9.78 -10.39 -9.89
N LYS A 34 8.59 -10.68 -9.33
CA LYS A 34 8.46 -11.60 -8.20
C LYS A 34 8.83 -13.04 -8.54
N VAL A 35 8.51 -13.49 -9.76
CA VAL A 35 8.88 -14.81 -10.28
C VAL A 35 10.40 -14.95 -10.37
N GLU A 36 11.06 -13.92 -10.91
CA GLU A 36 12.53 -13.85 -10.99
C GLU A 36 13.18 -13.83 -9.60
N LEU A 37 12.68 -12.98 -8.68
CA LEU A 37 13.16 -12.92 -7.31
C LEU A 37 12.98 -14.24 -6.53
N ALA A 38 11.93 -15.00 -6.85
CA ALA A 38 11.69 -16.32 -6.27
C ALA A 38 12.56 -17.43 -6.91
N GLY A 39 13.37 -17.11 -7.93
CA GLY A 39 14.19 -18.07 -8.66
C GLY A 39 13.36 -19.08 -9.46
N MET A 40 12.17 -18.68 -9.92
CA MET A 40 11.28 -19.54 -10.68
C MET A 40 11.23 -19.10 -12.15
N ASP A 41 11.21 -20.04 -13.08
CA ASP A 41 11.07 -19.73 -14.51
C ASP A 41 9.60 -19.71 -14.97
N ASN A 42 8.69 -20.23 -14.15
CA ASN A 42 7.29 -20.43 -14.51
C ASN A 42 6.34 -19.69 -13.58
N TYR A 43 5.69 -18.65 -14.11
CA TYR A 43 4.69 -17.88 -13.37
C TYR A 43 3.51 -18.75 -12.89
N SER A 44 3.13 -19.80 -13.61
CA SER A 44 2.04 -20.70 -13.21
C SER A 44 2.42 -21.59 -12.02
N GLU A 45 3.71 -21.84 -11.83
CA GLU A 45 4.24 -22.48 -10.63
C GLU A 45 4.24 -21.49 -9.48
N TYR A 46 4.79 -20.30 -9.68
CA TYR A 46 4.79 -19.22 -8.71
C TYR A 46 3.38 -18.88 -8.18
N ILE A 47 2.42 -18.62 -9.07
CA ILE A 47 1.03 -18.30 -8.68
C ILE A 47 0.41 -19.45 -7.88
N ARG A 48 0.71 -20.71 -8.23
CA ARG A 48 0.17 -21.86 -7.51
C ARG A 48 0.79 -22.00 -6.13
N GLU A 49 2.11 -21.86 -6.03
CA GLU A 49 2.84 -21.89 -4.76
C GLU A 49 2.32 -20.77 -3.84
N MET A 50 2.14 -19.55 -4.36
CA MET A 50 1.56 -18.43 -3.61
C MET A 50 0.09 -18.68 -3.23
N ALA A 51 -0.72 -19.26 -4.10
CA ALA A 51 -2.12 -19.56 -3.79
C ALA A 51 -2.30 -20.69 -2.76
N ILE A 52 -1.33 -21.59 -2.62
CA ILE A 52 -1.38 -22.72 -1.68
C ILE A 52 -0.66 -22.40 -0.36
N LYS A 53 0.52 -21.77 -0.45
CA LYS A 53 1.43 -21.55 0.69
C LYS A 53 1.52 -20.09 1.13
N GLY A 54 1.06 -19.16 0.30
CA GLY A 54 1.13 -17.74 0.62
C GLY A 54 0.29 -17.42 1.84
N TYR A 55 0.85 -16.62 2.74
CA TYR A 55 0.10 -16.02 3.84
C TYR A 55 -0.61 -14.78 3.30
N VAL A 56 -1.91 -14.68 3.54
CA VAL A 56 -2.63 -13.41 3.35
C VAL A 56 -2.36 -12.58 4.59
N ILE A 57 -1.47 -11.60 4.45
CA ILE A 57 -1.20 -10.62 5.51
C ILE A 57 -2.10 -9.43 5.25
N GLU A 58 -3.10 -9.26 6.11
CA GLU A 58 -3.86 -8.01 6.18
C GLU A 58 -3.04 -7.03 7.02
N ILE A 59 -2.46 -6.02 6.36
CA ILE A 59 -1.77 -4.93 7.05
C ILE A 59 -2.81 -3.87 7.35
N ASP A 60 -3.14 -3.71 8.64
CA ASP A 60 -3.98 -2.60 9.07
C ASP A 60 -3.21 -1.28 8.96
N HIS A 61 -3.55 -0.49 7.94
CA HIS A 61 -2.95 0.82 7.71
C HIS A 61 -3.66 1.97 8.46
N THR A 62 -4.61 1.67 9.36
CA THR A 62 -5.39 2.69 10.08
C THR A 62 -4.48 3.65 10.84
N ALA A 63 -3.48 3.13 11.57
CA ALA A 63 -2.52 3.95 12.31
C ALA A 63 -1.71 4.89 11.39
N VAL A 64 -1.34 4.44 10.19
CA VAL A 64 -0.60 5.26 9.21
C VAL A 64 -1.48 6.34 8.60
N LYS A 65 -2.77 6.04 8.35
CA LYS A 65 -3.75 7.02 7.87
C LYS A 65 -4.02 8.10 8.92
N GLU A 66 -4.16 7.72 10.19
CA GLU A 66 -4.33 8.66 11.29
C GLU A 66 -3.12 9.58 11.42
N LEU A 67 -1.90 9.04 11.36
CA LEU A 67 -0.67 9.85 11.35
C LEU A 67 -0.68 10.90 10.26
N THR A 68 -1.00 10.47 9.03
CA THR A 68 -1.01 11.34 7.85
C THR A 68 -2.02 12.48 8.01
N ARG A 69 -3.17 12.18 8.61
CA ARG A 69 -4.22 13.17 8.87
C ARG A 69 -3.75 14.24 9.87
N GLU A 70 -3.16 13.81 10.97
CA GLU A 70 -2.64 14.70 12.00
C GLU A 70 -1.51 15.58 11.46
N VAL A 71 -0.52 14.99 10.76
CA VAL A 71 0.55 15.73 10.08
C VAL A 71 -0.02 16.80 9.13
N GLY A 72 -1.03 16.44 8.32
CA GLY A 72 -1.69 17.39 7.42
C GLY A 72 -2.40 18.53 8.16
N TYR A 73 -2.98 18.28 9.35
CA TYR A 73 -3.56 19.33 10.18
C TYR A 73 -2.49 20.31 10.67
N ILE A 74 -1.36 19.80 11.15
CA ILE A 74 -0.24 20.63 11.60
C ILE A 74 0.34 21.47 10.48
N SER A 75 0.55 20.89 9.28
CA SER A 75 1.03 21.64 8.13
C SER A 75 0.11 22.82 7.77
N ARG A 76 -1.21 22.66 7.93
CA ARG A 76 -2.17 23.75 7.70
C ARG A 76 -2.05 24.84 8.76
N SER A 77 -1.97 24.49 10.04
CA SER A 77 -1.80 25.47 11.12
C SER A 77 -0.48 26.24 11.01
N ILE A 78 0.63 25.57 10.71
CA ILE A 78 1.93 26.24 10.48
C ILE A 78 1.83 27.22 9.31
N ASN A 79 1.17 26.84 8.20
CA ASN A 79 0.95 27.73 7.07
C ASN A 79 0.12 28.96 7.44
N GLN A 80 -0.85 28.80 8.34
CA GLN A 80 -1.67 29.91 8.83
C GLN A 80 -0.85 30.90 9.65
N ILE A 81 0.02 30.40 10.54
CA ILE A 81 0.94 31.22 11.33
C ILE A 81 1.94 31.94 10.43
N ALA A 82 2.53 31.24 9.45
CA ALA A 82 3.43 31.83 8.47
C ALA A 82 2.75 32.94 7.67
N LYS A 83 1.50 32.72 7.22
CA LYS A 83 0.71 33.73 6.53
C LYS A 83 0.41 34.94 7.42
N ARG A 84 0.11 34.72 8.71
CA ARG A 84 -0.13 35.78 9.70
C ARG A 84 1.11 36.64 9.89
N ILE A 85 2.26 36.03 10.18
CA ILE A 85 3.56 36.70 10.34
C ILE A 85 3.90 37.51 9.08
N ASN A 86 3.74 36.93 7.89
CA ASN A 86 4.01 37.63 6.62
C ASN A 86 3.06 38.81 6.39
N THR A 87 1.86 38.80 6.97
CA THR A 87 0.89 39.89 6.84
C THR A 87 1.12 40.98 7.89
N THR A 88 1.41 40.61 9.14
CA THR A 88 1.55 41.55 10.26
C THR A 88 2.97 42.08 10.45
N HIS A 89 4.00 41.40 9.90
CA HIS A 89 5.42 41.68 10.14
C HIS A 89 5.84 41.64 11.62
N THR A 90 5.02 41.01 12.46
CA THR A 90 5.22 40.90 13.91
C THR A 90 4.94 39.47 14.34
N VAL A 91 5.85 38.92 15.16
CA VAL A 91 5.67 37.60 15.80
C VAL A 91 5.04 37.83 17.17
N TYR A 92 3.84 37.26 17.38
CA TYR A 92 3.15 37.35 18.66
C TYR A 92 3.49 36.16 19.55
N LYS A 93 3.44 36.34 20.87
CA LYS A 93 3.71 35.25 21.82
C LYS A 93 2.67 34.13 21.67
N GLU A 94 1.46 34.50 21.31
CA GLU A 94 0.34 33.60 21.03
C GLU A 94 0.64 32.69 19.83
N ASP A 95 1.36 33.15 18.80
CA ASP A 95 1.81 32.30 17.68
C ASP A 95 2.79 31.22 18.17
N LEU A 96 3.71 31.59 19.06
CA LEU A 96 4.72 30.68 19.60
C LEU A 96 4.11 29.64 20.53
N ASP A 97 3.12 30.03 21.32
CA ASP A 97 2.41 29.12 22.22
C ASP A 97 1.51 28.15 21.42
N GLU A 98 0.87 28.62 20.33
CA GLU A 98 0.13 27.76 19.40
C GLU A 98 1.05 26.73 18.71
N ILE A 99 2.25 27.15 18.27
CA ILE A 99 3.26 26.22 17.70
C ILE A 99 3.67 25.15 18.72
N LYS A 100 3.96 25.53 19.96
CA LYS A 100 4.35 24.57 21.01
C LYS A 100 3.24 23.55 21.28
N GLU A 101 2.00 23.99 21.33
CA GLU A 101 0.86 23.11 21.57
C GLU A 101 0.65 22.14 20.39
N LEU A 102 0.83 22.60 19.15
CA LEU A 102 0.80 21.75 17.96
C LEU A 102 1.95 20.72 17.97
N MET A 103 3.17 21.11 18.36
CA MET A 103 4.30 20.18 18.49
C MET A 103 4.07 19.11 19.57
N GLU A 104 3.44 19.46 20.69
CA GLU A 104 3.04 18.50 21.72
C GLU A 104 2.02 17.48 21.20
N LYS A 105 1.06 17.92 20.36
CA LYS A 105 0.10 17.03 19.70
C LYS A 105 0.80 16.07 18.71
N VAL A 106 1.78 16.56 17.94
CA VAL A 106 2.63 15.70 17.07
C VAL A 106 3.29 14.60 17.89
N TRP A 107 3.96 14.99 18.98
CA TRP A 107 4.78 14.07 19.77
C TRP A 107 3.94 12.94 20.36
N ARG A 108 2.74 13.24 20.86
CA ARG A 108 1.81 12.24 21.38
C ARG A 108 1.29 11.32 20.29
N GLY A 109 0.93 11.87 19.12
CA GLY A 109 0.48 11.09 17.98
C GLY A 109 1.53 10.10 17.50
N GLN A 110 2.76 10.57 17.25
CA GLN A 110 3.89 9.72 16.85
C GLN A 110 4.18 8.62 17.88
N ARG A 111 4.18 8.97 19.18
CA ARG A 111 4.41 8.00 20.26
C ARG A 111 3.30 6.94 20.33
N SER A 112 2.03 7.32 20.15
CA SER A 112 0.91 6.38 20.15
C SER A 112 1.04 5.33 19.05
N ILE A 113 1.42 5.75 17.84
CA ILE A 113 1.56 4.85 16.69
C ILE A 113 2.75 3.90 16.85
N LEU A 114 3.88 4.41 17.35
CA LEU A 114 5.05 3.57 17.64
C LEU A 114 4.75 2.52 18.72
N LEU A 115 3.92 2.87 19.70
CA LEU A 115 3.51 1.95 20.76
C LEU A 115 2.43 0.96 20.32
N SER A 116 1.58 1.30 19.34
CA SER A 116 0.56 0.38 18.81
C SER A 116 1.12 -0.66 17.83
N GLN A 117 2.38 -0.49 17.40
CA GLN A 117 3.09 -1.40 16.49
C GLN A 117 3.97 -2.43 17.23
N LEU A 118 4.08 -2.33 18.56
CA LEU A 118 4.78 -3.26 19.46
C LEU A 118 3.77 -4.18 20.17
#